data_AF-A0A814DY51-F1
#
_entry.id   AF-A0A814DY51-F1
#
_cell.length_a   1.000
_cell.length_b   1.000
_cell.length_c   1.000
_cell.angle_alpha   90.00
_cell.angle_beta   90.00
_cell.angle_gamma   90.00
#
_symmetry.space_group_name_H-M   'P 1'
#
loop_
_entity.id
_entity.type
_entity.pdbx_description
1 polymer ?
#
loop_
_entity_poly.entity_id
_entity_poly.type
_entity_poly.pdbx_seq_one_letter_code
_entity_poly.pdbx_strand_id
1 'polypeptide(L)'
;MNQSVLDYIFKLIENDPDYNLRRKIVQHLCRHPPFRQNQTCTLNNPTTVHKLWSLMTNCAYDNQTRNDLGELYQIMYGLNRPNCLPTSNDINDMSIKDELDDVSDTIVDIDPITK
;
A
#
# COMPACT_ATOMS: atom_id res chain seq x y z
N MET A 1 -12.87 7.86 6.81
CA MET A 1 -12.07 8.49 5.73
C MET A 1 -12.13 7.56 4.51
N ASN A 2 -12.20 8.10 3.29
CA ASN A 2 -12.18 7.30 2.05
C ASN A 2 -10.85 7.53 1.30
N GLN A 3 -10.59 6.74 0.24
CA GLN A 3 -9.28 6.73 -0.44
C GLN A 3 -8.93 8.09 -1.07
N SER A 4 -9.90 8.76 -1.69
CA SER A 4 -9.66 10.05 -2.34
C SER A 4 -9.24 11.15 -1.35
N VAL A 5 -9.83 11.16 -0.15
CA VAL A 5 -9.46 12.09 0.91
C VAL A 5 -8.05 11.78 1.43
N LEU A 6 -7.73 10.50 1.66
CA LEU A 6 -6.37 10.12 2.11
C LEU A 6 -5.31 10.50 1.08
N ASP A 7 -5.58 10.25 -0.20
CA ASP A 7 -4.69 10.60 -1.30
C ASP A 7 -4.48 12.12 -1.41
N TYR A 8 -5.54 12.91 -1.16
CA TYR A 8 -5.41 14.37 -1.11
C TYR A 8 -4.54 14.82 0.07
N ILE A 9 -4.73 14.23 1.24
CA ILE A 9 -3.91 14.52 2.43
C ILE A 9 -2.43 14.19 2.16
N PHE A 10 -2.15 13.06 1.52
CA PHE A 10 -0.78 12.68 1.12
C PHE A 10 -0.17 13.68 0.15
N LYS A 11 -0.91 14.13 -0.86
CA LYS A 11 -0.46 15.20 -1.76
C LYS A 11 -0.19 16.51 -1.03
N LEU A 12 -0.98 16.85 -0.01
CA LEU A 12 -0.77 18.05 0.80
C LEU A 12 0.54 17.95 1.59
N ILE A 13 0.78 16.81 2.27
CA ILE A 13 2.04 16.57 3.00
C ILE A 13 3.26 16.64 2.06
N GLU A 14 3.14 16.15 0.83
CA GLU A 14 4.23 16.16 -0.14
C GLU A 14 4.57 17.57 -0.65
N ASN A 15 3.54 18.35 -0.99
CA ASN A 15 3.71 19.57 -1.81
C ASN A 15 3.62 20.88 -1.02
N ASP A 16 3.07 20.89 0.19
CA ASP A 16 2.84 22.14 0.94
C ASP A 16 4.16 22.84 1.31
N PRO A 17 4.39 24.13 1.04
CA PRO A 17 5.68 24.74 1.34
C PRO A 17 6.01 24.86 2.85
N ASP A 18 5.04 24.78 3.75
CA ASP A 18 5.25 24.89 5.20
C ASP A 18 5.46 23.52 5.87
N TYR A 19 6.71 23.24 6.21
CA TYR A 19 7.10 22.02 6.95
C TYR A 19 6.34 21.84 8.28
N ASN A 20 5.98 22.92 8.97
CA ASN A 20 5.22 22.81 10.22
C ASN A 20 3.79 22.33 9.97
N LEU A 21 3.17 22.79 8.89
CA LEU A 21 1.85 22.34 8.48
C LEU A 21 1.88 20.87 8.10
N ARG A 22 2.84 20.46 7.25
CA ARG A 22 3.06 19.04 6.89
C ARG A 22 3.13 18.17 8.14
N ARG A 23 4.00 18.54 9.08
CA ARG A 23 4.21 17.80 10.32
C ARG A 23 2.94 17.72 11.17
N LYS A 24 2.22 18.84 11.34
CA LYS A 24 0.96 18.88 12.10
C LYS A 24 -0.11 17.96 11.50
N ILE A 25 -0.19 17.88 10.17
CA ILE A 25 -1.11 16.96 9.48
C ILE A 25 -0.74 15.52 9.82
N VAL A 26 0.55 15.15 9.71
CA VAL A 26 1.01 13.80 10.02
C VAL A 26 0.75 13.45 11.50
N GLN A 27 1.04 14.35 12.44
CA GLN A 27 0.73 14.14 13.85
C GLN A 27 -0.77 14.00 14.12
N HIS A 28 -1.62 14.70 13.37
CA HIS A 28 -3.05 14.52 13.46
C HIS A 28 -3.47 13.13 12.99
N LEU A 29 -2.86 12.63 11.90
CA LEU A 29 -3.05 11.25 11.45
C LEU A 29 -2.52 10.23 12.47
N CYS A 30 -1.39 10.47 13.15
CA CYS A 30 -0.93 9.56 14.21
C CYS A 30 -1.94 9.45 15.36
N ARG A 31 -2.56 10.56 15.76
CA ARG A 31 -3.61 10.58 16.81
C ARG A 31 -4.91 9.94 16.35
N HIS A 32 -5.27 10.13 15.08
CA HIS A 32 -6.49 9.63 14.47
C HIS A 32 -6.18 8.85 13.20
N PRO A 33 -5.60 7.64 13.32
CA PRO A 33 -5.11 6.90 12.17
C PRO A 33 -6.28 6.49 11.26
N PRO A 34 -6.10 6.48 9.92
CA PRO A 34 -7.14 6.06 8.98
C PRO A 34 -7.64 4.63 9.24
N PHE A 35 -6.72 3.77 9.69
CA PHE A 35 -6.98 2.42 10.22
C PHE A 35 -5.80 1.99 11.10
N ARG A 36 -5.99 0.92 11.86
CA ARG A 36 -4.94 0.30 12.68
C ARG A 36 -4.52 -1.04 12.12
N GLN A 37 -3.36 -1.52 12.56
CA GLN A 37 -2.86 -2.86 12.21
C GLN A 37 -3.93 -3.94 12.46
N ASN A 38 -4.04 -4.89 11.53
CA ASN A 38 -5.02 -5.99 11.54
C ASN A 38 -6.49 -5.59 11.43
N GLN A 39 -6.79 -4.32 11.20
CA GLN A 39 -8.15 -3.88 10.91
C GLN A 39 -8.49 -4.16 9.44
N THR A 40 -9.66 -4.74 9.19
CA THR A 40 -10.22 -4.85 7.85
C THR A 40 -10.66 -3.46 7.38
N CYS A 41 -9.95 -2.89 6.40
CA CYS A 41 -10.21 -1.56 5.88
C CYS A 41 -9.86 -1.51 4.39
N THR A 42 -10.69 -0.84 3.58
CA THR A 42 -10.43 -0.66 2.14
C THR A 42 -9.20 0.20 1.85
N LEU A 43 -8.79 1.02 2.83
CA LEU A 43 -7.57 1.83 2.77
C LEU A 43 -6.29 1.00 3.00
N ASN A 44 -6.41 -0.22 3.54
CA ASN A 44 -5.30 -1.14 3.72
C ASN A 44 -5.02 -1.87 2.40
N ASN A 45 -4.31 -1.21 1.49
CA ASN A 45 -4.00 -1.70 0.15
C ASN A 45 -2.54 -1.37 -0.25
N PRO A 46 -1.95 -2.10 -1.22
CA PRO A 46 -0.58 -1.89 -1.67
C PRO A 46 -0.28 -0.46 -2.11
N THR A 47 -1.24 0.19 -2.78
CA THR A 47 -1.10 1.55 -3.29
C THR A 47 -0.89 2.55 -2.15
N THR A 48 -1.62 2.40 -1.04
CA THR A 48 -1.51 3.26 0.14
C THR A 48 -0.18 3.05 0.85
N VAL A 49 0.27 1.79 0.98
CA VAL A 49 1.61 1.48 1.51
C VAL A 49 2.69 2.17 0.68
N HIS A 50 2.63 2.02 -0.64
CA HIS A 50 3.63 2.58 -1.56
C HIS A 50 3.67 4.11 -1.49
N LYS A 51 2.51 4.79 -1.47
CA LYS A 51 2.45 6.24 -1.31
C LYS A 51 3.07 6.70 0.00
N LEU A 52 2.74 6.05 1.11
CA LEU A 52 3.29 6.40 2.43
C LEU A 52 4.81 6.22 2.47
N TRP A 53 5.32 5.11 1.92
CA TRP A 53 6.76 4.87 1.80
C TRP A 53 7.46 5.92 0.93
N SER A 54 6.85 6.29 -0.19
CA SER A 54 7.37 7.34 -1.07
C SER A 54 7.43 8.68 -0.35
N LEU A 55 6.40 9.04 0.44
CA LEU A 55 6.42 10.24 1.27
C LEU A 55 7.58 10.24 2.26
N MET A 56 7.78 9.13 2.99
CA MET A 56 8.89 8.99 3.93
C MET A 56 10.26 9.16 3.26
N THR A 57 10.38 8.68 2.02
CA THR A 57 11.61 8.81 1.23
C THR A 57 11.80 10.25 0.72
N ASN A 58 10.74 10.88 0.23
CA ASN A 58 10.76 12.25 -0.32
C ASN A 58 10.96 13.32 0.77
N CYS A 59 10.57 13.06 2.03
CA CYS A 59 10.82 13.93 3.16
C CYS A 59 12.24 13.81 3.75
N ALA A 60 13.26 13.46 2.95
CA ALA A 60 14.63 13.24 3.44
C ALA A 60 15.27 14.47 4.10
N TYR A 61 14.89 15.69 3.69
CA TYR A 61 15.42 16.94 4.27
C TYR A 61 14.65 17.41 5.52
N ASP A 62 13.50 16.81 5.82
CA ASP A 62 12.68 17.11 7.00
C ASP A 62 12.57 15.87 7.90
N ASN A 63 13.59 15.73 8.76
CA ASN A 63 13.72 14.59 9.67
C ASN A 63 12.53 14.47 10.65
N GLN A 64 11.88 15.58 11.01
CA GLN A 64 10.77 15.53 11.97
C GLN A 64 9.52 14.97 11.31
N THR A 65 9.14 15.48 10.12
CA THR A 65 8.01 14.93 9.36
C THR A 65 8.26 13.49 8.95
N ARG A 66 9.48 13.14 8.54
CA ARG A 66 9.85 11.75 8.22
C ARG A 66 9.69 10.82 9.42
N ASN A 67 10.09 11.25 10.62
CA ASN A 67 9.92 10.45 11.84
C ASN A 67 8.44 10.25 12.16
N ASP A 68 7.64 11.32 12.13
CA ASP A 68 6.20 11.26 12.39
C ASP A 68 5.49 10.38 11.31
N LEU A 69 5.96 10.36 10.05
CA LEU A 69 5.46 9.46 9.01
C LEU A 69 5.82 7.99 9.27
N GLY A 70 7.01 7.73 9.81
CA GLY A 70 7.43 6.39 10.24
C GLY A 70 6.58 5.88 11.41
N GLU A 71 6.24 6.76 12.36
CA GLU A 71 5.28 6.46 13.42
C GLU A 71 3.90 6.13 12.85
N LEU A 72 3.40 6.94 11.90
CA LEU A 72 2.13 6.67 11.22
C LEU A 72 2.12 5.30 10.53
N TYR A 73 3.20 4.95 9.82
CA TYR A 73 3.36 3.63 9.21
C TYR A 73 3.28 2.52 10.26
N GLN A 74 3.99 2.67 11.38
CA GLN A 74 3.99 1.69 12.47
C GLN A 74 2.60 1.56 13.11
N ILE A 75 1.83 2.64 13.25
CA ILE A 75 0.45 2.59 13.78
C ILE A 75 -0.48 1.82 12.82
N MET A 76 -0.34 2.04 11.51
CA MET A 76 -1.21 1.46 10.49
C MET A 76 -0.87 -0.01 10.19
N TYR A 77 0.41 -0.37 10.14
CA TYR A 77 0.87 -1.68 9.67
C TYR A 77 1.68 -2.48 10.69
N GLY A 78 2.17 -1.84 11.75
CA GLY A 78 3.02 -2.46 12.76
C GLY A 78 4.47 -2.64 12.31
N LEU A 79 5.19 -3.51 13.03
CA LEU A 79 6.58 -3.88 12.74
C LEU A 79 6.70 -4.97 11.66
N ASN A 80 5.60 -5.67 11.40
CA ASN A 80 5.56 -6.76 10.45
C ASN A 80 5.25 -6.24 9.05
N ARG A 81 5.50 -7.10 8.07
CA ARG A 81 5.11 -6.87 6.69
C ARG A 81 3.60 -6.58 6.60
N PRO A 82 3.17 -5.50 5.91
CA PRO A 82 1.75 -5.24 5.69
C PRO A 82 1.05 -6.42 5.02
N ASN A 83 -0.06 -6.89 5.59
CA ASN A 83 -0.82 -8.03 5.08
C ASN A 83 -1.40 -7.82 3.68
N CYS A 84 -1.53 -6.57 3.24
CA CYS A 84 -2.02 -6.25 1.90
C CYS A 84 -0.96 -6.48 0.80
N LEU A 85 0.30 -6.74 1.14
CA LEU A 85 1.36 -7.01 0.15
C LEU A 85 1.48 -8.52 -0.13
N PRO A 86 1.82 -8.95 -1.36
CA PRO A 86 1.88 -10.36 -1.76
C PRO A 86 3.10 -11.07 -1.18
N THR A 87 2.94 -12.10 -0.36
CA THR A 87 4.06 -12.88 0.22
C THR A 87 4.83 -13.63 -0.87
N SER A 88 6.03 -14.12 -0.56
CA SER A 88 6.80 -14.95 -1.51
C SER A 88 6.02 -16.17 -1.99
N ASN A 89 5.18 -16.75 -1.12
CA ASN A 89 4.28 -17.83 -1.51
C ASN A 89 3.21 -17.35 -2.48
N ASP A 90 2.60 -16.18 -2.22
CA ASP A 90 1.62 -15.58 -3.12
C ASP A 90 2.23 -15.26 -4.49
N ILE A 91 3.49 -14.81 -4.53
CA ILE A 91 4.21 -14.53 -5.78
C ILE A 91 4.45 -15.80 -6.57
N ASN A 92 4.88 -16.88 -5.90
CA ASN A 92 5.07 -18.18 -6.55
C ASN A 92 3.75 -18.72 -7.10
N ASP A 93 2.65 -18.61 -6.33
CA ASP A 93 1.32 -19.03 -6.77
C ASP A 93 0.81 -18.19 -7.95
N MET A 94 1.14 -16.89 -8.00
CA MET A 94 0.83 -16.03 -9.16
C MET A 94 1.63 -16.47 -10.39
N SER A 95 2.93 -16.73 -10.26
CA SER A 95 3.74 -17.23 -11.39
C SER A 95 3.27 -18.59 -11.88
N ILE A 96 2.86 -19.50 -10.98
CA ILE A 96 2.30 -20.80 -11.37
C ILE A 96 0.96 -20.62 -12.10
N LYS A 97 0.12 -19.67 -11.67
CA LYS A 97 -1.14 -19.36 -12.38
C LYS A 97 -0.89 -18.78 -13.76
N ASP A 98 0.06 -17.86 -13.90
CA ASP A 98 0.44 -17.30 -15.21
C ASP A 98 0.90 -18.43 -16.16
N GLU A 99 1.71 -19.38 -15.67
CA GLU A 99 2.12 -20.57 -16.44
C GLU A 99 0.94 -21.50 -16.77
N LEU A 100 -0.02 -21.67 -15.87
CA LEU A 100 -1.21 -22.52 -16.09
C LEU A 100 -2.21 -21.87 -17.06
N ASP A 101 -2.35 -20.55 -17.01
CA ASP A 101 -3.23 -19.79 -17.91
C ASP A 101 -2.63 -19.80 -19.34
N ASP A 102 -1.31 -19.64 -19.48
CA ASP A 102 -0.60 -19.80 -20.76
C ASP A 102 -0.75 -21.23 -21.35
N VAL A 103 -0.74 -22.27 -20.50
CA VAL A 103 -0.95 -23.66 -20.92
C VAL A 103 -2.43 -23.92 -21.28
N SER A 104 -3.37 -23.35 -20.53
CA SER A 104 -4.82 -23.44 -20.79
C SER A 104 -5.17 -22.87 -22.17
N ASP A 105 -4.61 -21.71 -22.52
CA ASP A 105 -4.81 -21.07 -23.81
C ASP A 105 -4.23 -21.88 -24.99
N THR A 106 -3.32 -22.83 -24.70
CA THR A 106 -2.74 -23.74 -25.70
C THR A 106 -3.58 -25.01 -25.93
N ILE A 107 -4.50 -25.37 -25.01
CA ILE A 107 -5.23 -26.66 -25.02
C ILE A 107 -6.61 -26.57 -25.68
N VAL A 108 -7.08 -25.38 -26.07
CA VAL A 108 -8.32 -25.23 -26.87
C VAL A 108 -8.04 -25.56 -28.35
N ASP A 109 -8.16 -26.83 -28.73
CA ASP A 109 -8.65 -27.33 -30.04
C ASP A 109 -8.36 -28.83 -30.22
N ILE A 110 -8.78 -29.69 -29.28
CA ILE A 110 -8.96 -31.12 -29.58
C ILE A 110 -10.44 -31.42 -29.51
N ASP A 111 -11.11 -31.31 -30.66
CA ASP A 111 -12.48 -31.76 -30.83
C ASP A 111 -12.62 -33.21 -30.34
N PRO A 112 -13.64 -33.54 -29.53
CA PRO A 112 -13.86 -34.91 -29.10
C PRO A 112 -14.25 -35.74 -30.34
N ILE A 113 -13.36 -36.65 -30.74
CA ILE A 113 -13.60 -37.65 -31.79
C ILE A 113 -14.88 -38.40 -31.41
N THR A 114 -15.98 -38.05 -32.08
CA THR A 114 -17.28 -38.69 -31.88
C THR A 114 -17.23 -40.03 -32.59
N LYS A 115 -17.50 -41.08 -31.83
CA LYS A 115 -17.43 -42.49 -32.23
C LYS A 115 -18.57 -42.89 -33.16
#